data_AF-K2RZB2-F1
#
_entry.id   AF-K2RZB2-F1
#
_cell.length_a   1.000
_cell.length_b   1.000
_cell.length_c   1.000
_cell.angle_alpha   90.00
_cell.angle_beta   90.00
_cell.angle_gamma   90.00
#
_symmetry.space_group_name_H-M   'P 1'
#
loop_
_entity.id
_entity.type
_entity.pdbx_description
1 polymer ?
#
loop_
_entity_poly.entity_id
_entity_poly.type
_entity_poly.pdbx_seq_one_letter_code
_entity_poly.pdbx_strand_id
1 'polypeptide(L)'
;MSNLGAGLKQQNWDISALPKFEKSFYKEHPDVAARTAQEVDEYRKAHQIAVQGRDVPKPVTTFDEAGFPSYVMNEVKAQGFEKPTAIQAQGWPMALSGRDVVGIAETGSGKTLTYCLPAIVHINAQPLLAPGDGPIVLILAPTRELAVQIQAEISKFGKSSRIRNTCVYGGVPKGGQIRDLARGVEVCIATPGRLIDMLESGKTNLRRVTYLVLDEADRMLDMGFEPQIRKIIGQIRPDRQTCMWSATWPKEVRQLAADYQSDFIQVNIGSMDLSANHRITQIVEVVSEFEKRDKMSKHLERIMDDKNNKVLIFTGTKRVADDITRFLRQDGWPALSIHGDKQQNERDWVLNEFKTGKSPIMVATDVASRGIGMVAIAPAHPSPPLSYALLRDLCDALLSILSCAFVCIHDVQGSFFFSVLPLGTLVYWAKLASLTSASLRTDWVQSRIGFLTCSSHISKVS
;
A
#
# COMPACT_ATOMS: atom_id res chain seq x y z
N MET A 1 17.07 24.64 0.25
CA MET A 1 16.59 23.82 -0.89
C MET A 1 17.80 23.37 -1.68
N SER A 2 18.04 22.07 -1.84
CA SER A 2 19.23 21.57 -2.53
C SER A 2 19.16 21.85 -4.04
N ASN A 3 20.27 22.29 -4.64
CA ASN A 3 20.47 22.43 -6.10
C ASN A 3 20.41 21.09 -6.89
N LEU A 4 19.83 20.04 -6.31
CA LEU A 4 19.72 18.71 -6.91
C LEU A 4 18.87 18.81 -8.18
N GLY A 5 19.39 18.38 -9.33
CA GLY A 5 18.68 18.48 -10.60
C GLY A 5 18.81 19.84 -11.31
N ALA A 6 19.65 20.76 -10.83
CA ALA A 6 19.90 22.05 -11.50
C ALA A 6 20.69 21.91 -12.81
N GLY A 7 21.46 20.83 -12.95
CA GLY A 7 22.21 20.51 -14.17
C GLY A 7 21.40 19.74 -15.21
N LEU A 8 20.15 19.35 -14.89
CA LEU A 8 19.29 18.66 -15.85
C LEU A 8 18.88 19.61 -16.98
N LYS A 9 19.29 19.25 -18.20
CA LYS A 9 18.85 19.96 -19.40
C LYS A 9 17.37 19.72 -19.63
N GLN A 10 16.63 20.77 -19.98
CA GLN A 10 15.24 20.63 -20.43
C GLN A 10 15.22 19.82 -21.73
N GLN A 11 14.40 18.76 -21.78
CA GLN A 11 14.23 17.98 -23.00
C GLN A 11 13.20 18.68 -23.89
N ASN A 12 13.52 18.84 -25.18
CA ASN A 12 12.56 19.27 -26.18
C ASN A 12 12.08 18.03 -26.95
N TRP A 13 10.78 17.74 -26.85
CA TRP A 13 10.18 16.54 -27.43
C TRP A 13 9.48 16.89 -28.73
N ASP A 14 10.07 16.47 -29.85
CA ASP A 14 9.35 16.42 -31.13
C ASP A 14 8.55 15.12 -31.21
N ILE A 15 7.25 15.21 -30.93
CA ILE A 15 6.33 14.07 -30.91
C ILE A 15 6.28 13.36 -32.27
N SER A 16 6.50 14.08 -33.37
CA SER A 16 6.45 13.51 -34.72
C SER A 16 7.68 12.63 -35.03
N ALA A 17 8.83 12.96 -34.43
CA ALA A 17 10.09 12.24 -34.61
C ALA A 17 10.28 11.10 -33.59
N LEU A 18 9.42 11.03 -32.56
CA LEU A 18 9.53 10.00 -31.53
C LEU A 18 9.16 8.60 -32.08
N PRO A 19 9.92 7.55 -31.72
CA PRO A 19 9.54 6.19 -32.06
C PRO A 19 8.15 5.89 -31.51
N LYS A 20 7.24 5.45 -32.39
CA LYS A 20 5.91 4.98 -32.00
C LYS A 20 6.06 3.73 -31.15
N PHE A 21 5.16 3.57 -30.20
CA PHE A 21 5.08 2.39 -29.37
C PHE A 21 3.63 1.99 -29.13
N GLU A 22 3.43 0.68 -28.97
CA GLU A 22 2.13 0.13 -28.60
C GLU A 22 1.89 0.37 -27.11
N LYS A 23 0.66 0.76 -26.74
CA LYS A 23 0.23 0.91 -25.33
C LYS A 23 -1.02 0.11 -24.99
N SER A 24 -1.88 -0.15 -25.98
CA SER A 24 -3.16 -0.80 -25.75
C SER A 24 -3.04 -2.28 -26.07
N PHE A 25 -2.84 -3.06 -25.03
CA PHE A 25 -2.69 -4.52 -25.13
C PHE A 25 -3.95 -5.25 -24.69
N TYR A 26 -4.87 -4.54 -24.04
CA TYR A 26 -6.06 -5.14 -23.48
C TYR A 26 -6.96 -5.69 -24.59
N LYS A 27 -7.14 -7.00 -24.58
CA LYS A 27 -8.14 -7.71 -25.36
C LYS A 27 -9.17 -8.21 -24.38
N GLU A 28 -10.36 -7.61 -24.43
CA GLU A 28 -11.46 -8.01 -23.55
C GLU A 28 -11.80 -9.48 -23.79
N HIS A 29 -11.82 -10.27 -22.72
CA HIS A 29 -12.19 -11.68 -22.80
C HIS A 29 -13.67 -11.81 -23.22
N PRO A 30 -14.07 -12.80 -24.05
CA PRO A 30 -15.46 -12.95 -24.48
C PRO A 30 -16.47 -12.95 -23.33
N ASP A 31 -16.14 -13.60 -22.21
CA ASP A 31 -17.00 -13.62 -21.01
C ASP A 31 -17.13 -12.23 -20.36
N VAL A 32 -16.07 -11.42 -20.39
CA VAL A 32 -16.09 -10.04 -19.88
C VAL A 32 -16.93 -9.17 -20.83
N ALA A 33 -16.75 -9.33 -22.14
CA ALA A 33 -17.50 -8.62 -23.17
C ALA A 33 -19.01 -8.92 -23.10
N ALA A 34 -19.37 -10.19 -22.83
CA ALA A 34 -20.76 -10.63 -22.70
C ALA A 34 -21.47 -10.11 -21.45
N ARG A 35 -20.74 -9.66 -20.41
CA ARG A 35 -21.36 -9.13 -19.17
C ARG A 35 -22.17 -7.87 -19.46
N THR A 36 -23.40 -7.88 -19.00
CA THR A 36 -24.29 -6.73 -19.01
C THR A 36 -23.79 -5.63 -18.08
N ALA A 37 -24.25 -4.39 -18.31
CA ALA A 37 -23.92 -3.27 -17.42
C ALA A 37 -24.37 -3.55 -15.98
N GLN A 38 -25.53 -4.21 -15.80
CA GLN A 38 -26.06 -4.56 -14.49
C GLN A 38 -25.12 -5.53 -13.74
N GLU A 39 -24.65 -6.59 -14.39
CA GLU A 39 -23.71 -7.55 -13.75
C GLU A 39 -22.39 -6.89 -13.37
N VAL A 40 -21.90 -5.97 -14.21
CA VAL A 40 -20.69 -5.18 -13.92
C VAL A 40 -20.89 -4.29 -12.69
N ASP A 41 -22.02 -3.61 -12.62
CA ASP A 41 -22.35 -2.72 -11.50
C ASP A 41 -22.59 -3.49 -10.20
N GLU A 42 -23.23 -4.66 -10.28
CA GLU A 42 -23.39 -5.58 -9.14
C GLU A 42 -22.04 -6.08 -8.62
N TYR A 43 -21.13 -6.49 -9.52
CA TYR A 43 -19.78 -6.91 -9.13
C TYR A 43 -19.00 -5.77 -8.48
N ARG A 44 -19.03 -4.57 -9.08
CA ARG A 44 -18.39 -3.37 -8.54
C ARG A 44 -18.95 -3.03 -7.16
N LYS A 45 -20.27 -3.05 -6.98
CA LYS A 45 -20.91 -2.81 -5.69
C LYS A 45 -20.50 -3.84 -4.64
N ALA A 46 -20.49 -5.12 -4.99
CA ALA A 46 -20.11 -6.22 -4.09
C ALA A 46 -18.65 -6.10 -3.61
N HIS A 47 -17.76 -5.60 -4.45
CA HIS A 47 -16.33 -5.44 -4.16
C HIS A 47 -15.93 -4.00 -3.79
N GLN A 48 -16.92 -3.12 -3.55
CA GLN A 48 -16.72 -1.72 -3.19
C GLN A 48 -15.83 -0.96 -4.19
N ILE A 49 -16.00 -1.23 -5.48
CA ILE A 49 -15.28 -0.61 -6.58
C ILE A 49 -16.07 0.60 -7.07
N ALA A 50 -15.49 1.79 -6.94
CA ALA A 50 -15.97 3.00 -7.60
C ALA A 50 -14.99 3.38 -8.72
N VAL A 51 -15.52 3.74 -9.89
CA VAL A 51 -14.73 4.15 -11.05
C VAL A 51 -15.08 5.57 -11.48
N GLN A 52 -14.11 6.30 -12.02
CA GLN A 52 -14.30 7.63 -12.58
C GLN A 52 -13.56 7.73 -13.93
N GLY A 53 -14.12 8.50 -14.85
CA GLY A 53 -13.64 8.62 -16.23
C GLY A 53 -14.64 8.03 -17.23
N ARG A 54 -14.34 8.19 -18.51
CA ARG A 54 -15.15 7.68 -19.62
C ARG A 54 -14.62 6.31 -20.06
N ASP A 55 -15.48 5.45 -20.57
CA ASP A 55 -15.09 4.17 -21.20
C ASP A 55 -14.13 3.32 -20.35
N VAL A 56 -14.41 3.23 -19.04
CA VAL A 56 -13.59 2.44 -18.12
C VAL A 56 -13.81 0.95 -18.40
N PRO A 57 -12.74 0.17 -18.70
CA PRO A 57 -12.85 -1.26 -18.96
C PRO A 57 -13.59 -2.01 -17.85
N LYS A 58 -14.33 -3.06 -18.21
CA LYS A 58 -15.05 -3.90 -17.25
C LYS A 58 -14.07 -4.65 -16.34
N PRO A 59 -14.42 -4.90 -15.06
CA PRO A 59 -13.57 -5.67 -14.17
C PRO A 59 -13.51 -7.13 -14.59
N VAL A 60 -12.35 -7.76 -14.40
CA VAL A 60 -12.16 -9.20 -14.57
C VAL A 60 -12.40 -9.91 -13.24
N THR A 61 -13.01 -11.09 -13.30
CA THR A 61 -13.39 -11.86 -12.11
C THR A 61 -12.46 -13.03 -11.84
N THR A 62 -11.78 -13.52 -12.88
CA THR A 62 -10.78 -14.58 -12.83
C THR A 62 -9.47 -14.11 -13.44
N PHE A 63 -8.38 -14.85 -13.20
CA PHE A 63 -7.09 -14.50 -13.81
C PHE A 63 -7.06 -14.74 -15.33
N ASP A 64 -7.73 -15.77 -15.82
CA ASP A 64 -7.75 -16.10 -17.24
C ASP A 64 -8.49 -15.02 -18.07
N GLU A 65 -9.45 -14.32 -17.46
CA GLU A 65 -10.13 -13.16 -18.05
C GLU A 65 -9.25 -11.91 -18.19
N ALA A 66 -8.13 -11.83 -17.46
CA ALA A 66 -7.26 -10.64 -17.45
C ALA A 66 -6.57 -10.40 -18.81
N GLY A 67 -6.58 -11.38 -19.72
CA GLY A 67 -5.95 -11.25 -21.03
C GLY A 67 -4.41 -11.24 -20.97
N PHE A 68 -3.83 -11.73 -19.87
CA PHE A 68 -2.39 -11.83 -19.74
C PHE A 68 -1.80 -12.93 -20.65
N PRO A 69 -0.62 -12.69 -21.25
CA PRO A 69 0.11 -13.74 -21.96
C PRO A 69 0.46 -14.93 -21.04
N SER A 70 0.59 -16.12 -21.63
CA SER A 70 0.83 -17.37 -20.89
C SER A 70 2.04 -17.33 -19.96
N TYR A 71 3.11 -16.63 -20.34
CA TYR A 71 4.32 -16.50 -19.52
C TYR A 71 4.10 -15.66 -18.25
N VAL A 72 3.17 -14.70 -18.26
CA VAL A 72 2.76 -13.95 -17.05
C VAL A 72 1.81 -14.82 -16.24
N MET A 73 0.89 -15.49 -16.93
CA MET A 73 -0.16 -16.27 -16.29
C MET A 73 0.40 -17.50 -15.56
N ASN A 74 1.44 -18.13 -16.09
CA ASN A 74 2.13 -19.23 -15.39
C ASN A 74 2.75 -18.75 -14.07
N GLU A 75 3.36 -17.57 -14.04
CA GLU A 75 3.95 -17.00 -12.82
C GLU A 75 2.89 -16.62 -11.78
N VAL A 76 1.76 -16.06 -12.22
CA VAL A 76 0.65 -15.72 -11.32
C VAL A 76 0.02 -16.98 -10.72
N LYS A 77 -0.19 -18.03 -11.53
CA LYS A 77 -0.69 -19.34 -11.03
C LYS A 77 0.31 -20.00 -10.08
N ALA A 78 1.62 -19.86 -10.32
CA ALA A 78 2.67 -20.38 -9.45
C ALA A 78 2.70 -19.72 -8.06
N GLN A 79 2.16 -18.50 -7.89
CA GLN A 79 2.02 -17.87 -6.58
C GLN A 79 0.86 -18.46 -5.74
N GLY A 80 0.00 -19.31 -6.33
CA GLY A 80 -1.10 -19.94 -5.61
C GLY A 80 -2.26 -19.01 -5.26
N PHE A 81 -2.40 -17.88 -5.96
CA PHE A 81 -3.56 -17.00 -5.77
C PHE A 81 -4.82 -17.65 -6.37
N GLU A 82 -5.92 -17.67 -5.63
CA GLU A 82 -7.19 -18.26 -6.07
C GLU A 82 -7.94 -17.35 -7.06
N LYS A 83 -7.97 -16.03 -6.78
CA LYS A 83 -8.65 -15.03 -7.60
C LYS A 83 -7.99 -13.65 -7.49
N PRO A 84 -8.18 -12.75 -8.47
CA PRO A 84 -7.73 -11.37 -8.35
C PRO A 84 -8.37 -10.66 -7.16
N THR A 85 -7.60 -9.77 -6.51
CA THR A 85 -8.17 -8.81 -5.55
C THR A 85 -9.01 -7.75 -6.27
N ALA A 86 -9.86 -7.02 -5.55
CA ALA A 86 -10.73 -6.00 -6.16
C ALA A 86 -9.95 -4.92 -6.96
N ILE A 87 -8.79 -4.48 -6.45
CA ILE A 87 -7.93 -3.52 -7.16
C ILE A 87 -7.26 -4.16 -8.39
N GLN A 88 -6.96 -5.45 -8.38
CA GLN A 88 -6.40 -6.17 -9.52
C GLN A 88 -7.46 -6.39 -10.60
N ALA A 89 -8.65 -6.85 -10.20
CA ALA A 89 -9.81 -7.11 -11.04
C ALA A 89 -10.17 -5.90 -11.92
N GLN A 90 -10.20 -4.70 -11.34
CA GLN A 90 -10.49 -3.48 -12.10
C GLN A 90 -9.21 -2.83 -12.66
N GLY A 91 -8.09 -2.89 -11.95
CA GLY A 91 -6.87 -2.16 -12.31
C GLY A 91 -6.05 -2.78 -13.45
N TRP A 92 -6.04 -4.10 -13.62
CA TRP A 92 -5.36 -4.73 -14.76
C TRP A 92 -5.93 -4.35 -16.12
N PRO A 93 -7.26 -4.48 -16.39
CA PRO A 93 -7.79 -4.10 -17.69
C PRO A 93 -7.62 -2.60 -17.94
N MET A 94 -7.70 -1.76 -16.90
CA MET A 94 -7.39 -0.33 -16.98
C MET A 94 -5.95 -0.07 -17.40
N ALA A 95 -4.96 -0.69 -16.73
CA ALA A 95 -3.55 -0.51 -17.05
C ALA A 95 -3.18 -1.10 -18.42
N LEU A 96 -3.73 -2.25 -18.81
CA LEU A 96 -3.48 -2.88 -20.11
C LEU A 96 -4.12 -2.11 -21.28
N SER A 97 -5.12 -1.25 -21.03
CA SER A 97 -5.73 -0.39 -22.05
C SER A 97 -4.80 0.72 -22.56
N GLY A 98 -3.67 0.94 -21.90
CA GLY A 98 -2.69 1.97 -22.28
C GLY A 98 -3.03 3.39 -21.85
N ARG A 99 -4.16 3.57 -21.13
CA ARG A 99 -4.56 4.87 -20.56
C ARG A 99 -3.82 5.18 -19.26
N ASP A 100 -3.76 6.45 -18.92
CA ASP A 100 -3.29 6.87 -17.61
C ASP A 100 -4.27 6.40 -16.52
N VAL A 101 -3.74 5.94 -15.39
CA VAL A 101 -4.54 5.30 -14.33
C VAL A 101 -4.24 5.94 -12.98
N VAL A 102 -5.29 6.15 -12.19
CA VAL A 102 -5.18 6.38 -10.74
C VAL A 102 -5.85 5.23 -10.01
N GLY A 103 -5.10 4.50 -9.20
CA GLY A 103 -5.61 3.36 -8.42
C GLY A 103 -5.49 3.58 -6.92
N ILE A 104 -6.63 3.61 -6.25
CA ILE A 104 -6.72 3.91 -4.82
C ILE A 104 -7.31 2.70 -4.10
N ALA A 105 -6.53 2.10 -3.22
CA ALA A 105 -6.95 0.96 -2.42
C ALA A 105 -6.08 0.84 -1.18
N GLU A 106 -6.60 0.26 -0.11
CA GLU A 106 -5.89 0.09 1.16
C GLU A 106 -4.53 -0.64 1.03
N THR A 107 -3.67 -0.50 2.03
CA THR A 107 -2.42 -1.26 2.11
C THR A 107 -2.71 -2.75 2.18
N GLY A 108 -1.90 -3.58 1.50
CA GLY A 108 -2.10 -5.03 1.44
C GLY A 108 -3.13 -5.51 0.42
N SER A 109 -3.82 -4.61 -0.29
CA SER A 109 -4.82 -4.96 -1.32
C SER A 109 -4.25 -5.53 -2.62
N GLY A 110 -2.92 -5.58 -2.79
CA GLY A 110 -2.27 -6.14 -3.98
C GLY A 110 -1.93 -5.15 -5.10
N LYS A 111 -1.92 -3.84 -4.82
CA LYS A 111 -1.57 -2.75 -5.77
C LYS A 111 -0.27 -3.00 -6.55
N THR A 112 0.76 -3.53 -5.89
CA THR A 112 2.07 -3.79 -6.52
C THR A 112 1.95 -4.70 -7.73
N LEU A 113 1.22 -5.81 -7.63
CA LEU A 113 0.99 -6.70 -8.78
C LEU A 113 0.07 -6.06 -9.82
N THR A 114 -0.81 -5.15 -9.41
CA THR A 114 -1.69 -4.43 -10.33
C THR A 114 -0.90 -3.60 -11.35
N TYR A 115 0.22 -2.98 -10.97
CA TYR A 115 1.05 -2.22 -11.91
C TYR A 115 2.27 -2.98 -12.45
N CYS A 116 2.79 -3.99 -11.73
CA CYS A 116 3.96 -4.76 -12.18
C CYS A 116 3.64 -5.73 -13.32
N LEU A 117 2.48 -6.42 -13.29
CA LEU A 117 2.16 -7.40 -14.32
C LEU A 117 1.88 -6.73 -15.68
N PRO A 118 1.09 -5.64 -15.77
CA PRO A 118 0.96 -4.89 -17.02
C PRO A 118 2.29 -4.31 -17.51
N ALA A 119 3.19 -3.89 -16.61
CA ALA A 119 4.52 -3.39 -16.99
C ALA A 119 5.35 -4.46 -17.72
N ILE A 120 5.24 -5.74 -17.33
CA ILE A 120 5.92 -6.86 -18.02
C ILE A 120 5.35 -7.07 -19.42
N VAL A 121 4.03 -7.02 -19.58
CA VAL A 121 3.38 -7.10 -20.90
C VAL A 121 3.83 -5.93 -21.78
N HIS A 122 3.84 -4.72 -21.20
CA HIS A 122 4.26 -3.50 -21.87
C HIS A 122 5.68 -3.62 -22.41
N ILE A 123 6.64 -4.09 -21.59
CA ILE A 123 8.05 -4.29 -22.01
C ILE A 123 8.17 -5.24 -23.19
N ASN A 124 7.48 -6.39 -23.13
CA ASN A 124 7.62 -7.42 -24.16
C ASN A 124 7.04 -7.01 -25.52
N ALA A 125 6.19 -5.97 -25.55
CA ALA A 125 5.68 -5.37 -26.78
C ALA A 125 6.58 -4.24 -27.33
N GLN A 126 7.66 -3.87 -26.63
CA GLN A 126 8.61 -2.87 -27.10
C GLN A 126 9.81 -3.49 -27.82
N PRO A 127 10.48 -2.75 -28.71
CA PRO A 127 11.78 -3.16 -29.22
C PRO A 127 12.78 -3.42 -28.09
N LEU A 128 13.62 -4.44 -28.26
CA LEU A 128 14.69 -4.74 -27.31
C LEU A 128 15.60 -3.53 -27.08
N LEU A 129 16.20 -3.45 -25.89
CA LEU A 129 17.12 -2.37 -25.54
C LEU A 129 18.38 -2.44 -26.39
N ALA A 130 18.78 -1.31 -26.96
CA ALA A 130 20.09 -1.13 -27.58
C ALA A 130 21.12 -0.62 -26.55
N PRO A 131 22.43 -0.79 -26.80
CA PRO A 131 23.45 -0.17 -25.96
C PRO A 131 23.25 1.34 -25.83
N GLY A 132 23.21 1.84 -24.60
CA GLY A 132 22.98 3.27 -24.30
C GLY A 132 21.50 3.64 -24.09
N ASP A 133 20.57 2.72 -24.33
CA ASP A 133 19.16 2.93 -24.00
C ASP A 133 18.93 2.99 -22.48
N GLY A 134 18.03 3.88 -22.08
CA GLY A 134 17.46 3.91 -20.74
C GLY A 134 16.36 2.87 -20.54
N PRO A 135 15.74 2.81 -19.34
CA PRO A 135 14.66 1.88 -19.06
C PRO A 135 13.40 2.17 -19.87
N ILE A 136 12.57 1.13 -20.05
CA ILE A 136 11.23 1.21 -20.65
C ILE A 136 10.19 1.54 -19.57
N VAL A 137 10.34 0.91 -18.41
CA VAL A 137 9.49 1.10 -17.24
C VAL A 137 10.26 1.82 -16.16
N LEU A 138 9.68 2.90 -15.62
CA LEU A 138 10.19 3.60 -14.44
C LEU A 138 9.15 3.51 -13.32
N ILE A 139 9.56 3.01 -12.15
CA ILE A 139 8.74 3.00 -10.94
C ILE A 139 9.40 3.88 -9.89
N LEU A 140 8.70 4.93 -9.46
CA LEU A 140 9.16 5.81 -8.39
C LEU A 140 8.49 5.44 -7.08
N ALA A 141 9.30 5.34 -6.03
CA ALA A 141 8.85 5.07 -4.67
C ALA A 141 9.48 6.07 -3.67
N PRO A 142 8.77 6.45 -2.59
CA PRO A 142 9.23 7.46 -1.63
C PRO A 142 10.36 6.98 -0.72
N THR A 143 10.45 5.67 -0.47
CA THR A 143 11.43 5.08 0.45
C THR A 143 12.29 4.04 -0.26
N ARG A 144 13.49 3.84 0.27
CA ARG A 144 14.48 2.91 -0.30
C ARG A 144 14.00 1.47 -0.13
N GLU A 145 13.42 1.19 1.03
CA GLU A 145 12.88 -0.10 1.42
C GLU A 145 11.74 -0.54 0.51
N LEU A 146 10.81 0.36 0.22
CA LEU A 146 9.72 0.08 -0.72
C LEU A 146 10.26 -0.17 -2.14
N ALA A 147 11.25 0.62 -2.58
CA ALA A 147 11.88 0.40 -3.88
C ALA A 147 12.51 -0.99 -4.01
N VAL A 148 13.21 -1.46 -2.97
CA VAL A 148 13.80 -2.82 -2.92
C VAL A 148 12.71 -3.90 -2.90
N GLN A 149 11.60 -3.67 -2.20
CA GLN A 149 10.47 -4.60 -2.19
C GLN A 149 9.82 -4.74 -3.57
N ILE A 150 9.57 -3.62 -4.25
CA ILE A 150 9.01 -3.62 -5.60
C ILE A 150 9.96 -4.33 -6.57
N GLN A 151 11.27 -4.09 -6.43
CA GLN A 151 12.29 -4.81 -7.21
C GLN A 151 12.21 -6.32 -7.01
N ALA A 152 12.02 -6.79 -5.77
CA ALA A 152 11.89 -8.21 -5.46
C ALA A 152 10.64 -8.81 -6.14
N GLU A 153 9.51 -8.10 -6.12
CA GLU A 153 8.31 -8.53 -6.83
C GLU A 153 8.54 -8.62 -8.34
N ILE A 154 9.08 -7.57 -8.98
CA ILE A 154 9.40 -7.61 -10.42
C ILE A 154 10.35 -8.75 -10.74
N SER A 155 11.34 -9.03 -9.88
CA SER A 155 12.29 -10.11 -10.08
C SER A 155 11.67 -11.51 -9.98
N LYS A 156 10.51 -11.66 -9.33
CA LYS A 156 9.75 -12.93 -9.34
C LYS A 156 9.10 -13.13 -10.70
N PHE A 157 8.31 -12.15 -11.16
CA PHE A 157 7.50 -12.28 -12.38
C PHE A 157 8.28 -12.03 -13.69
N GLY A 158 9.41 -11.33 -13.62
CA GLY A 158 10.25 -11.01 -14.78
C GLY A 158 11.20 -12.13 -15.22
N LYS A 159 11.39 -13.16 -14.39
CA LYS A 159 12.32 -14.28 -14.66
C LYS A 159 11.97 -15.04 -15.93
N SER A 160 10.69 -15.36 -16.13
CA SER A 160 10.21 -16.07 -17.32
C SER A 160 10.44 -15.28 -18.62
N SER A 161 10.46 -13.94 -18.53
CA SER A 161 10.59 -13.03 -19.68
C SER A 161 12.01 -12.47 -19.88
N ARG A 162 13.01 -12.93 -19.11
CA ARG A 162 14.39 -12.41 -19.14
C ARG A 162 14.50 -10.89 -18.93
N ILE A 163 13.54 -10.30 -18.20
CA ILE A 163 13.50 -8.87 -17.92
C ILE A 163 14.54 -8.55 -16.85
N ARG A 164 15.46 -7.64 -17.17
CA ARG A 164 16.43 -7.11 -16.23
C ARG A 164 15.84 -5.90 -15.52
N ASN A 165 16.11 -5.81 -14.23
CA ASN A 165 15.69 -4.70 -13.40
C ASN A 165 16.84 -4.27 -12.47
N THR A 166 16.79 -3.03 -12.00
CA THR A 166 17.68 -2.55 -10.94
C THR A 166 16.95 -1.57 -10.03
N CYS A 167 17.48 -1.39 -8.83
CA CYS A 167 16.97 -0.46 -7.84
C CYS A 167 17.97 0.70 -7.61
N VAL A 168 17.52 1.93 -7.86
CA VAL A 168 18.34 3.15 -7.84
C VAL A 168 17.94 4.01 -6.65
N TYR A 169 18.72 3.91 -5.57
CA TYR A 169 18.42 4.61 -4.33
C TYR A 169 19.65 5.06 -3.54
N GLY A 170 19.47 6.09 -2.71
CA GLY A 170 20.53 6.74 -1.93
C GLY A 170 21.11 5.87 -0.79
N GLY A 171 22.22 6.31 -0.19
CA GLY A 171 22.78 5.67 1.02
C GLY A 171 23.59 4.39 0.80
N VAL A 172 23.69 3.92 -0.45
CA VAL A 172 24.58 2.81 -0.86
C VAL A 172 25.54 3.27 -1.98
N PRO A 173 26.68 2.59 -2.18
CA PRO A 173 27.64 2.92 -3.24
C PRO A 173 26.99 2.97 -4.63
N LYS A 174 27.35 3.99 -5.43
CA LYS A 174 26.79 4.18 -6.78
C LYS A 174 27.25 3.13 -7.79
N GLY A 175 28.44 2.54 -7.60
CA GLY A 175 29.12 1.72 -8.61
C GLY A 175 28.31 0.53 -9.12
N GLY A 176 27.61 -0.19 -8.24
CA GLY A 176 26.73 -1.30 -8.63
C GLY A 176 25.56 -0.81 -9.49
N GLN A 177 24.85 0.22 -9.02
CA GLN A 177 23.72 0.83 -9.73
C GLN A 177 24.13 1.37 -11.11
N ILE A 178 25.29 2.04 -11.21
CA ILE A 178 25.83 2.54 -12.49
C ILE A 178 26.11 1.38 -13.46
N ARG A 179 26.69 0.29 -12.96
CA ARG A 179 27.01 -0.89 -13.79
C ARG A 179 25.75 -1.54 -14.32
N ASP A 180 24.71 -1.66 -13.49
CA ASP A 180 23.44 -2.23 -13.90
C ASP A 180 22.75 -1.36 -14.97
N LEU A 181 22.68 -0.04 -14.74
CA LEU A 181 22.14 0.90 -15.72
C LEU A 181 22.91 0.87 -17.05
N ALA A 182 24.24 0.82 -17.00
CA ALA A 182 25.08 0.78 -18.20
C ALA A 182 24.94 -0.54 -18.99
N ARG A 183 24.62 -1.64 -18.32
CA ARG A 183 24.30 -2.93 -18.99
C ARG A 183 22.95 -2.93 -19.71
N GLY A 184 22.10 -1.94 -19.42
CA GLY A 184 20.72 -1.88 -19.88
C GLY A 184 19.80 -2.67 -18.97
N VAL A 185 18.72 -2.02 -18.51
CA VAL A 185 17.66 -2.61 -17.70
C VAL A 185 16.32 -2.18 -18.26
N GLU A 186 15.40 -3.12 -18.42
CA GLU A 186 14.07 -2.80 -18.93
C GLU A 186 13.21 -2.10 -17.86
N VAL A 187 13.44 -2.43 -16.58
CA VAL A 187 12.78 -1.79 -15.43
C VAL A 187 13.77 -1.09 -14.50
N CYS A 188 13.52 0.18 -14.20
CA CYS A 188 14.20 0.92 -13.15
C CYS A 188 13.22 1.24 -12.01
N ILE A 189 13.53 0.78 -10.80
CA ILE A 189 12.80 1.17 -9.59
C ILE A 189 13.67 2.18 -8.84
N ALA A 190 13.16 3.34 -8.47
CA ALA A 190 14.02 4.38 -7.93
C ALA A 190 13.39 5.25 -6.86
N THR A 191 14.24 5.72 -5.94
CA THR A 191 13.92 6.91 -5.12
C THR A 191 14.35 8.17 -5.87
N PRO A 192 13.58 9.27 -5.86
CA PRO A 192 13.80 10.42 -6.73
C PRO A 192 15.22 11.01 -6.67
N GLY A 193 15.74 11.22 -5.46
CA GLY A 193 17.01 11.92 -5.29
C GLY A 193 18.21 11.22 -5.95
N ARG A 194 18.31 9.88 -5.84
CA ARG A 194 19.39 9.13 -6.49
C ARG A 194 19.20 9.05 -8.00
N LEU A 195 17.95 8.96 -8.48
CA LEU A 195 17.68 8.95 -9.91
C LEU A 195 18.11 10.26 -10.57
N ILE A 196 17.79 11.40 -9.95
CA ILE A 196 18.20 12.72 -10.45
C ILE A 196 19.72 12.79 -10.58
N ASP A 197 20.47 12.35 -9.56
CA ASP A 197 21.94 12.30 -9.59
C ASP A 197 22.48 11.40 -10.73
N MET A 198 21.84 10.26 -10.99
CA MET A 198 22.20 9.37 -12.13
C MET A 198 21.89 10.01 -13.50
N LEU A 199 20.82 10.80 -13.60
CA LEU A 199 20.44 11.53 -14.81
C LEU A 199 21.39 12.70 -15.07
N GLU A 200 21.68 13.51 -14.06
CA GLU A 200 22.60 14.65 -14.16
C GLU A 200 24.01 14.23 -14.57
N SER A 201 24.49 13.09 -14.02
CA SER A 201 25.81 12.55 -14.34
C SER A 201 25.84 11.67 -15.60
N GLY A 202 24.74 11.62 -16.36
CA GLY A 202 24.64 10.90 -17.63
C GLY A 202 24.82 9.39 -17.52
N LYS A 203 24.54 8.80 -16.36
CA LYS A 203 24.67 7.34 -16.13
C LYS A 203 23.45 6.57 -16.62
N THR A 204 22.33 7.25 -16.80
CA THR A 204 21.14 6.75 -17.48
C THR A 204 20.40 7.93 -18.15
N ASN A 205 19.34 7.62 -18.88
CA ASN A 205 18.42 8.58 -19.48
C ASN A 205 16.99 8.01 -19.44
N LEU A 206 15.96 8.83 -19.65
CA LEU A 206 14.57 8.36 -19.63
C LEU A 206 13.89 8.40 -21.01
N ARG A 207 14.68 8.40 -22.10
CA ARG A 207 14.16 8.56 -23.47
C ARG A 207 13.27 7.41 -23.93
N ARG A 208 13.54 6.21 -23.42
CA ARG A 208 12.78 4.98 -23.70
C ARG A 208 11.63 4.76 -22.71
N VAL A 209 11.50 5.58 -21.66
CA VAL A 209 10.45 5.39 -20.66
C VAL A 209 9.10 5.69 -21.28
N THR A 210 8.26 4.66 -21.30
CA THR A 210 6.94 4.66 -21.93
C THR A 210 5.85 4.23 -20.96
N TYR A 211 6.23 3.66 -19.81
CA TYR A 211 5.35 3.30 -18.71
C TYR A 211 5.96 3.82 -17.39
N LEU A 212 5.30 4.81 -16.79
CA LEU A 212 5.70 5.45 -15.54
C LEU A 212 4.74 5.05 -14.43
N VAL A 213 5.28 4.61 -13.30
CA VAL A 213 4.52 4.34 -12.08
C VAL A 213 4.97 5.29 -10.97
N LEU A 214 4.00 5.93 -10.32
CA LEU A 214 4.20 6.58 -9.02
C LEU A 214 3.51 5.72 -7.96
N ASP A 215 4.29 5.01 -7.15
CA ASP A 215 3.75 4.29 -5.98
C ASP A 215 3.78 5.19 -4.75
N GLU A 216 2.80 5.06 -3.86
CA GLU A 216 2.54 6.01 -2.77
C GLU A 216 2.43 7.46 -3.31
N ALA A 217 1.65 7.63 -4.39
CA ALA A 217 1.64 8.85 -5.20
C ALA A 217 1.26 10.12 -4.41
N ASP A 218 0.42 10.01 -3.38
CA ASP A 218 0.10 11.12 -2.47
C ASP A 218 1.32 11.65 -1.72
N ARG A 219 2.24 10.78 -1.31
CA ARG A 219 3.51 11.16 -0.69
C ARG A 219 4.48 11.68 -1.74
N MET A 220 4.52 11.07 -2.93
CA MET A 220 5.41 11.54 -4.00
C MET A 220 5.03 12.92 -4.54
N LEU A 221 3.76 13.30 -4.39
CA LEU A 221 3.20 14.60 -4.78
C LEU A 221 3.06 15.56 -3.59
N ASP A 222 3.59 15.22 -2.41
CA ASP A 222 3.70 16.17 -1.30
C ASP A 222 4.72 17.29 -1.60
N MET A 223 4.67 18.39 -0.84
CA MET A 223 5.56 19.54 -1.04
C MET A 223 7.06 19.21 -0.91
N GLY A 224 7.43 18.05 -0.37
CA GLY A 224 8.82 17.61 -0.22
C GLY A 224 9.36 16.88 -1.46
N PHE A 225 8.54 16.07 -2.11
CA PHE A 225 8.93 15.27 -3.28
C PHE A 225 8.52 15.88 -4.63
N GLU A 226 7.45 16.68 -4.68
CA GLU A 226 6.90 17.22 -5.92
C GLU A 226 7.97 17.90 -6.82
N PRO A 227 8.89 18.74 -6.31
CA PRO A 227 9.88 19.37 -7.18
C PRO A 227 10.85 18.37 -7.81
N GLN A 228 11.13 17.26 -7.11
CA GLN A 228 11.97 16.19 -7.63
C GLN A 228 11.21 15.37 -8.69
N ILE A 229 9.92 15.08 -8.45
CA ILE A 229 9.04 14.39 -9.40
C ILE A 229 8.90 15.20 -10.68
N ARG A 230 8.63 16.50 -10.58
CA ARG A 230 8.53 17.40 -11.74
C ARG A 230 9.79 17.38 -12.60
N LYS A 231 10.98 17.39 -11.97
CA LYS A 231 12.26 17.29 -12.68
C LYS A 231 12.42 15.95 -13.40
N ILE A 232 12.08 14.84 -12.75
CA ILE A 232 12.18 13.51 -13.36
C ILE A 232 11.21 13.37 -14.53
N ILE A 233 9.94 13.72 -14.33
CA ILE A 233 8.90 13.62 -15.36
C ILE A 233 9.22 14.53 -16.56
N GLY A 234 9.80 15.71 -16.33
CA GLY A 234 10.26 16.59 -17.40
C GLY A 234 11.36 15.99 -18.30
N GLN A 235 12.00 14.89 -17.89
CA GLN A 235 12.96 14.13 -18.70
C GLN A 235 12.34 12.96 -19.45
N ILE A 236 11.02 12.74 -19.34
CA ILE A 236 10.28 11.65 -19.98
C ILE A 236 9.44 12.21 -21.13
N ARG A 237 9.27 11.45 -22.20
CA ARG A 237 8.36 11.78 -23.29
C ARG A 237 6.91 12.02 -22.79
N PRO A 238 6.18 12.98 -23.38
CA PRO A 238 4.84 13.36 -22.91
C PRO A 238 3.79 12.29 -23.20
N ASP A 239 3.97 11.52 -24.28
CA ASP A 239 3.10 10.44 -24.70
C ASP A 239 3.43 9.12 -23.98
N ARG A 240 3.97 9.14 -22.75
CA ARG A 240 4.08 7.95 -21.89
C ARG A 240 2.70 7.50 -21.37
N GLN A 241 2.61 6.35 -20.73
CA GLN A 241 1.50 5.98 -19.85
C GLN A 241 1.91 6.26 -18.39
N THR A 242 1.05 6.93 -17.62
CA THR A 242 1.30 7.29 -16.22
C THR A 242 0.28 6.63 -15.30
N CYS A 243 0.75 5.74 -14.43
CA CYS A 243 -0.06 5.04 -13.44
C CYS A 243 0.31 5.49 -12.03
N MET A 244 -0.64 6.06 -11.29
CA MET A 244 -0.46 6.50 -9.90
C MET A 244 -1.21 5.58 -8.95
N TRP A 245 -0.56 5.14 -7.87
CA TRP A 245 -1.14 4.22 -6.90
C TRP A 245 -0.93 4.74 -5.49
N SER A 246 -1.99 4.70 -4.67
CA SER A 246 -1.89 5.06 -3.25
C SER A 246 -3.00 4.40 -2.42
N ALA A 247 -2.83 4.40 -1.10
CA ALA A 247 -3.91 4.13 -0.16
C ALA A 247 -4.80 5.35 0.11
N THR A 248 -4.26 6.56 -0.07
CA THR A 248 -4.94 7.82 0.26
C THR A 248 -4.88 8.78 -0.92
N TRP A 249 -5.97 9.51 -1.18
CA TRP A 249 -6.06 10.42 -2.33
C TRP A 249 -6.77 11.73 -1.99
N PRO A 250 -6.12 12.61 -1.19
CA PRO A 250 -6.70 13.86 -0.73
C PRO A 250 -6.83 14.87 -1.89
N LYS A 251 -7.64 15.93 -1.69
CA LYS A 251 -8.01 16.88 -2.76
C LYS A 251 -6.81 17.64 -3.33
N GLU A 252 -5.84 17.96 -2.48
CA GLU A 252 -4.62 18.69 -2.83
C GLU A 252 -3.76 17.88 -3.80
N VAL A 253 -3.64 16.57 -3.55
CA VAL A 253 -2.91 15.63 -4.42
C VAL A 253 -3.65 15.43 -5.75
N ARG A 254 -4.99 15.41 -5.77
CA ARG A 254 -5.78 15.28 -7.00
C ARG A 254 -5.49 16.39 -8.01
N GLN A 255 -5.36 17.62 -7.53
CA GLN A 255 -5.05 18.77 -8.38
C GLN A 255 -3.64 18.67 -8.97
N LEU A 256 -2.65 18.27 -8.17
CA LEU A 256 -1.28 18.08 -8.61
C LEU A 256 -1.14 16.88 -9.57
N ALA A 257 -1.87 15.79 -9.34
CA ALA A 257 -1.83 14.60 -10.19
C ALA A 257 -2.26 14.90 -11.64
N ALA A 258 -3.23 15.81 -11.80
CA ALA A 258 -3.73 16.23 -13.11
C ALA A 258 -2.64 16.88 -14.00
N ASP A 259 -1.62 17.51 -13.42
CA ASP A 259 -0.49 18.09 -14.17
C ASP A 259 0.39 17.02 -14.84
N TYR A 260 0.32 15.76 -14.37
CA TYR A 260 1.22 14.68 -14.82
C TYR A 260 0.52 13.61 -15.65
N GLN A 261 -0.79 13.70 -15.82
CA GLN A 261 -1.61 12.71 -16.52
C GLN A 261 -2.43 13.34 -17.66
N SER A 262 -2.89 12.51 -18.59
CA SER A 262 -3.75 12.93 -19.70
C SER A 262 -4.87 11.93 -19.91
N ASP A 263 -6.13 12.40 -19.92
CA ASP A 263 -7.35 11.58 -20.08
C ASP A 263 -7.35 10.30 -19.21
N PHE A 264 -7.01 10.47 -17.93
CA PHE A 264 -6.86 9.36 -17.00
C PHE A 264 -8.20 8.78 -16.54
N ILE A 265 -8.16 7.52 -16.14
CA ILE A 265 -9.26 6.81 -15.48
C ILE A 265 -8.87 6.47 -14.05
N GLN A 266 -9.85 6.54 -13.15
CA GLN A 266 -9.62 6.34 -11.72
C GLN A 266 -10.44 5.17 -11.19
N VAL A 267 -9.84 4.37 -10.32
CA VAL A 267 -10.51 3.34 -9.53
C VAL A 267 -10.25 3.56 -8.04
N ASN A 268 -11.30 3.44 -7.24
CA ASN A 268 -11.30 3.50 -5.79
C ASN A 268 -11.89 2.20 -5.25
N ILE A 269 -11.18 1.56 -4.33
CA ILE A 269 -11.66 0.39 -3.60
C ILE A 269 -11.94 0.81 -2.16
N GLY A 270 -13.15 0.54 -1.68
CA GLY A 270 -13.62 0.94 -0.36
C GLY A 270 -14.28 2.33 -0.36
N SER A 271 -14.32 2.99 0.79
CA SER A 271 -14.93 4.32 0.92
C SER A 271 -14.08 5.39 0.23
N MET A 272 -14.73 6.40 -0.34
CA MET A 272 -14.09 7.62 -0.84
C MET A 272 -13.54 8.49 0.29
N ASP A 273 -14.03 8.29 1.51
CA ASP A 273 -13.52 8.93 2.71
C ASP A 273 -12.30 8.17 3.24
N LEU A 274 -11.41 8.91 3.93
CA LEU A 274 -10.20 8.34 4.54
C LEU A 274 -10.61 7.19 5.49
N SER A 275 -10.37 5.96 5.05
CA SER A 275 -10.77 4.76 5.79
C SER A 275 -9.54 3.90 6.03
N ALA A 276 -9.30 3.59 7.29
CA ALA A 276 -8.29 2.60 7.66
C ALA A 276 -8.80 1.20 7.32
N ASN A 277 -7.89 0.25 7.14
CA ASN A 277 -8.25 -1.14 6.84
C ASN A 277 -9.14 -1.71 7.96
N HIS A 278 -10.32 -2.20 7.61
CA HIS A 278 -11.31 -2.73 8.56
C HIS A 278 -10.84 -3.97 9.33
N ARG A 279 -9.78 -4.65 8.85
CA ARG A 279 -9.15 -5.78 9.55
C ARG A 279 -8.28 -5.35 10.73
N ILE A 280 -7.97 -4.05 10.84
CA ILE A 280 -7.15 -3.51 11.93
C ILE A 280 -8.05 -3.08 13.07
N THR A 281 -7.90 -3.73 14.23
CA THR A 281 -8.52 -3.28 15.48
C THR A 281 -7.82 -2.03 15.96
N GLN A 282 -8.56 -0.93 16.11
CA GLN A 282 -8.02 0.37 16.50
C GLN A 282 -8.37 0.67 17.95
N ILE A 283 -7.36 0.86 18.80
CA ILE A 283 -7.50 1.22 20.21
C ILE A 283 -6.78 2.55 20.44
N VAL A 284 -7.50 3.53 20.99
CA VAL A 284 -6.95 4.85 21.32
C VAL A 284 -7.00 5.02 22.84
N GLU A 285 -5.81 5.12 23.46
CA GLU A 285 -5.68 5.43 24.89
C GLU A 285 -5.22 6.88 25.08
N VAL A 286 -6.00 7.67 25.82
CA VAL A 286 -5.63 9.03 26.19
C VAL A 286 -4.82 8.97 27.49
N VAL A 287 -3.53 9.29 27.40
CA VAL A 287 -2.58 9.22 28.52
C VAL A 287 -1.66 10.44 28.52
N SER A 288 -1.10 10.78 29.69
CA SER A 288 -0.05 11.80 29.79
C SER A 288 1.28 11.31 29.23
N GLU A 289 2.20 12.22 28.90
CA GLU A 289 3.54 11.85 28.39
C GLU A 289 4.32 10.96 29.37
N PHE A 290 4.14 11.16 30.67
CA PHE A 290 4.80 10.38 31.72
C PHE A 290 4.30 8.94 31.77
N GLU A 291 3.02 8.71 31.48
CA GLU A 291 2.41 7.37 31.54
C GLU A 291 2.70 6.52 30.30
N LYS A 292 3.12 7.13 29.18
CA LYS A 292 3.33 6.41 27.91
C LYS A 292 4.31 5.25 28.04
N ARG A 293 5.39 5.43 28.80
CA ARG A 293 6.42 4.39 28.97
C ARG A 293 5.87 3.17 29.70
N ASP A 294 5.24 3.39 30.85
CA ASP A 294 4.68 2.31 31.65
C ASP A 294 3.55 1.58 30.91
N LYS A 295 2.72 2.32 30.17
CA LYS A 295 1.68 1.76 29.32
C LYS A 295 2.26 0.92 28.19
N MET A 296 3.27 1.43 27.48
CA MET A 296 3.97 0.70 26.43
C MET A 296 4.54 -0.62 26.95
N SER A 297 5.22 -0.61 28.11
CA SER A 297 5.76 -1.84 28.71
C SER A 297 4.65 -2.85 29.04
N LYS A 298 3.54 -2.40 29.63
CA LYS A 298 2.37 -3.28 29.90
C LYS A 298 1.74 -3.87 28.64
N HIS A 299 1.70 -3.10 27.54
CA HIS A 299 1.24 -3.64 26.26
C HIS A 299 2.22 -4.66 25.70
N LEU A 300 3.52 -4.39 25.78
CA LEU A 300 4.56 -5.32 25.33
C LEU A 300 4.52 -6.63 26.11
N GLU A 301 4.38 -6.58 27.43
CA GLU A 301 4.23 -7.79 28.26
C GLU A 301 3.09 -8.67 27.76
N ARG A 302 1.89 -8.11 27.58
CA ARG A 302 0.71 -8.85 27.10
C ARG A 302 0.87 -9.37 25.67
N ILE A 303 1.46 -8.58 24.78
CA ILE A 303 1.61 -8.96 23.37
C ILE A 303 2.69 -10.04 23.23
N MET A 304 3.78 -9.93 23.97
CA MET A 304 4.93 -10.82 23.86
C MET A 304 4.79 -12.13 24.66
N ASP A 305 3.67 -12.33 25.36
CA ASP A 305 3.29 -13.64 25.91
C ASP A 305 3.24 -14.72 24.81
N ASP A 306 2.84 -14.35 23.58
CA ASP A 306 3.07 -15.16 22.39
C ASP A 306 4.36 -14.72 21.68
N LYS A 307 5.36 -15.62 21.69
CA LYS A 307 6.69 -15.39 21.11
C LYS A 307 6.67 -15.23 19.59
N ASN A 308 5.58 -15.56 18.91
CA ASN A 308 5.44 -15.38 17.47
C ASN A 308 5.00 -13.95 17.10
N ASN A 309 4.57 -13.16 18.08
CA ASN A 309 4.12 -11.81 17.83
C ASN A 309 5.27 -10.88 17.45
N LYS A 310 4.96 -9.95 16.55
CA LYS A 310 5.85 -8.87 16.13
C LYS A 310 5.21 -7.54 16.46
N VAL A 311 6.00 -6.61 16.97
CA VAL A 311 5.55 -5.29 17.42
C VAL A 311 6.33 -4.20 16.70
N LEU A 312 5.60 -3.29 16.06
CA LEU A 312 6.13 -2.08 15.45
C LEU A 312 5.67 -0.85 16.24
N ILE A 313 6.61 -0.11 16.81
CA ILE A 313 6.36 1.07 17.64
C ILE A 313 6.75 2.32 16.87
N PHE A 314 5.79 3.20 16.59
CA PHE A 314 6.06 4.47 15.91
C PHE A 314 6.34 5.61 16.89
N THR A 315 7.29 6.47 16.52
CA THR A 315 7.60 7.70 17.26
C THR A 315 7.94 8.87 16.33
N GLY A 316 7.69 10.09 16.80
CA GLY A 316 7.79 11.29 15.97
C GLY A 316 9.21 11.75 15.66
N THR A 317 10.23 11.33 16.42
CA THR A 317 11.61 11.78 16.17
C THR A 317 12.63 10.65 16.25
N LYS A 318 13.74 10.82 15.52
CA LYS A 318 14.87 9.88 15.46
C LYS A 318 15.49 9.67 16.85
N ARG A 319 15.67 10.76 17.60
CA ARG A 319 16.21 10.73 18.96
C ARG A 319 15.34 9.91 19.91
N VAL A 320 14.02 10.11 19.86
CA VAL A 320 13.09 9.34 20.70
C VAL A 320 13.07 7.86 20.29
N ALA A 321 13.25 7.53 19.01
CA ALA A 321 13.35 6.14 18.56
C ALA A 321 14.54 5.41 19.20
N ASP A 322 15.70 6.06 19.23
CA ASP A 322 16.89 5.51 19.89
C ASP A 322 16.75 5.45 21.41
N ASP A 323 16.13 6.46 22.04
CA ASP A 323 15.92 6.48 23.49
C ASP A 323 14.93 5.38 23.94
N ILE A 324 13.83 5.18 23.23
CA ILE A 324 12.89 4.07 23.49
C ILE A 324 13.59 2.73 23.29
N THR A 325 14.38 2.57 22.23
CA THR A 325 15.09 1.32 21.96
C THR A 325 16.12 1.00 23.03
N ARG A 326 16.86 2.01 23.52
CA ARG A 326 17.80 1.84 24.63
C ARG A 326 17.08 1.42 25.90
N PHE A 327 15.97 2.07 26.24
CA PHE A 327 15.13 1.71 27.38
C PHE A 327 14.64 0.27 27.31
N LEU A 328 14.03 -0.13 26.18
CA LEU A 328 13.55 -1.49 25.97
C LEU A 328 14.66 -2.54 26.11
N ARG A 329 15.85 -2.27 25.55
CA ARG A 329 17.01 -3.18 25.70
C ARG A 329 17.52 -3.28 27.13
N GLN A 330 17.48 -2.19 27.91
CA GLN A 330 17.86 -2.21 29.31
C GLN A 330 16.92 -3.08 30.15
N ASP A 331 15.63 -3.07 29.81
CA ASP A 331 14.60 -3.96 30.39
C ASP A 331 14.65 -5.39 29.83
N GLY A 332 15.61 -5.72 28.95
CA GLY A 332 15.82 -7.06 28.41
C GLY A 332 15.01 -7.38 27.13
N TRP A 333 14.26 -6.43 26.58
CA TRP A 333 13.49 -6.64 25.36
C TRP A 333 14.38 -6.69 24.10
N PRO A 334 14.13 -7.63 23.16
CA PRO A 334 14.82 -7.73 21.88
C PRO A 334 14.30 -6.67 20.88
N ALA A 335 14.67 -5.41 21.12
CA ALA A 335 14.24 -4.26 20.32
C ALA A 335 15.33 -3.69 19.40
N LEU A 336 14.95 -3.26 18.20
CA LEU A 336 15.80 -2.56 17.22
C LEU A 336 15.17 -1.21 16.83
N SER A 337 15.97 -0.20 16.45
CA SER A 337 15.48 1.06 15.90
C SER A 337 15.73 1.19 14.39
N ILE A 338 14.79 1.82 13.67
CA ILE A 338 14.97 2.23 12.27
C ILE A 338 14.51 3.67 12.04
N HIS A 339 15.42 4.50 11.51
CA HIS A 339 15.14 5.90 11.18
C HIS A 339 16.14 6.45 10.17
N GLY A 340 15.95 7.71 9.75
CA GLY A 340 16.70 8.32 8.65
C GLY A 340 18.21 8.56 8.89
N ASP A 341 18.69 8.51 10.13
CA ASP A 341 20.11 8.70 10.47
C ASP A 341 20.88 7.38 10.57
N LYS A 342 20.17 6.24 10.60
CA LYS A 342 20.79 4.93 10.51
C LYS A 342 21.42 4.73 9.13
N GLN A 343 22.57 4.06 9.09
CA GLN A 343 23.20 3.70 7.82
C GLN A 343 22.31 2.71 7.05
N GLN A 344 22.39 2.69 5.71
CA GLN A 344 21.46 1.86 4.92
C GLN A 344 21.63 0.36 5.20
N ASN A 345 22.87 -0.11 5.33
CA ASN A 345 23.17 -1.49 5.72
C ASN A 345 22.55 -1.87 7.08
N GLU A 346 22.56 -0.94 8.05
CA GLU A 346 21.93 -1.13 9.35
C GLU A 346 20.41 -1.21 9.21
N ARG A 347 19.79 -0.33 8.40
CA ARG A 347 18.35 -0.36 8.11
C ARG A 347 17.93 -1.67 7.46
N ASP A 348 18.67 -2.12 6.45
CA ASP A 348 18.41 -3.37 5.72
C ASP A 348 18.53 -4.57 6.67
N TRP A 349 19.54 -4.57 7.54
CA TRP A 349 19.72 -5.60 8.56
C TRP A 349 18.58 -5.62 9.59
N VAL A 350 18.22 -4.46 10.15
CA VAL A 350 17.11 -4.35 11.13
C VAL A 350 15.80 -4.86 10.54
N LEU A 351 15.49 -4.48 9.29
CA LEU A 351 14.28 -4.96 8.61
C LEU A 351 14.31 -6.47 8.39
N ASN A 352 15.46 -7.03 8.05
CA ASN A 352 15.60 -8.47 7.87
C ASN A 352 15.44 -9.22 9.20
N GLU A 353 16.02 -8.73 10.29
CA GLU A 353 15.86 -9.32 11.63
C GLU A 353 14.41 -9.28 12.10
N PHE A 354 13.70 -8.18 11.84
CA PHE A 354 12.26 -8.06 12.13
C PHE A 354 11.40 -8.98 11.25
N LYS A 355 11.69 -9.04 9.94
CA LYS A 355 11.00 -9.93 8.99
C LYS A 355 11.19 -11.41 9.35
N THR A 356 12.39 -11.81 9.72
CA THR A 356 12.70 -13.19 10.13
C THR A 356 12.23 -13.53 11.54
N GLY A 357 11.80 -12.53 12.33
CA GLY A 357 11.32 -12.73 13.70
C GLY A 357 12.41 -12.92 14.74
N LYS A 358 13.69 -12.80 14.35
CA LYS A 358 14.83 -12.86 15.29
C LYS A 358 14.80 -11.72 16.30
N SER A 359 14.37 -10.54 15.87
CA SER A 359 14.07 -9.41 16.74
C SER A 359 12.61 -9.02 16.55
N PRO A 360 11.69 -9.42 17.44
CA PRO A 360 10.26 -9.22 17.26
C PRO A 360 9.78 -7.79 17.54
N ILE A 361 10.61 -6.91 18.10
CA ILE A 361 10.23 -5.52 18.40
C ILE A 361 11.07 -4.56 17.55
N MET A 362 10.39 -3.69 16.80
CA MET A 362 11.02 -2.63 16.00
C MET A 362 10.43 -1.27 16.35
N VAL A 363 11.29 -0.31 16.69
CA VAL A 363 10.92 1.09 16.95
C VAL A 363 11.28 1.92 15.72
N ALA A 364 10.35 2.72 15.21
CA ALA A 364 10.53 3.42 13.96
C ALA A 364 9.97 4.84 13.95
N THR A 365 10.55 5.69 13.10
CA THR A 365 9.88 6.93 12.66
C THR A 365 9.04 6.67 11.40
N ASP A 366 8.44 7.70 10.81
CA ASP A 366 7.68 7.63 9.54
C ASP A 366 8.47 7.15 8.31
N VAL A 367 9.73 6.78 8.51
CA VAL A 367 10.53 6.04 7.53
C VAL A 367 9.95 4.64 7.31
N ALA A 368 9.38 4.01 8.36
CA ALA A 368 8.82 2.66 8.31
C ALA A 368 7.30 2.62 8.15
N SER A 369 6.62 3.77 8.21
CA SER A 369 5.14 3.83 8.24
C SER A 369 4.49 3.46 6.92
N ARG A 370 5.24 3.41 5.82
CA ARG A 370 4.71 3.13 4.48
C ARG A 370 5.65 2.23 3.67
N GLY A 371 5.05 1.26 2.97
CA GLY A 371 5.77 0.43 2.01
C GLY A 371 6.64 -0.70 2.58
N ILE A 372 6.69 -0.90 3.91
CA ILE A 372 7.18 -2.16 4.46
C ILE A 372 6.03 -3.17 4.31
N GLY A 373 6.00 -3.87 3.19
CA GLY A 373 5.16 -5.03 2.98
C GLY A 373 5.57 -6.13 3.93
N MET A 374 5.06 -6.06 5.15
CA MET A 374 4.95 -7.20 6.04
C MET A 374 3.70 -7.99 5.64
N VAL A 375 3.76 -8.61 4.46
CA VAL A 375 2.85 -9.72 4.20
C VAL A 375 3.39 -10.85 5.09
N ALA A 376 2.70 -11.10 6.21
CA ALA A 376 2.74 -12.42 6.79
C ALA A 376 2.36 -13.37 5.67
N ILE A 377 3.31 -14.17 5.20
CA ILE A 377 3.01 -15.32 4.35
C ILE A 377 2.10 -16.18 5.23
N ALA A 378 0.80 -16.13 4.96
CA ALA A 378 -0.11 -17.13 5.51
C ALA A 378 0.46 -18.50 5.12
N PRO A 379 0.67 -19.44 6.06
CA PRO A 379 1.18 -20.75 5.72
C PRO A 379 0.26 -21.39 4.68
N ALA A 380 0.85 -22.03 3.68
CA ALA A 380 0.20 -22.58 2.49
C ALA A 380 -0.72 -23.79 2.75
N HIS A 381 -1.21 -23.99 3.98
CA HIS A 381 -2.14 -25.06 4.31
C HIS A 381 -3.20 -24.55 5.30
N PRO A 382 -4.50 -24.60 4.96
CA PRO A 382 -5.52 -24.58 5.98
C PRO A 382 -5.35 -25.86 6.81
N SER A 383 -5.03 -25.72 8.09
CA SER A 383 -5.21 -26.82 9.04
C SER A 383 -6.69 -27.25 9.00
N PRO A 384 -6.98 -28.56 9.03
CA PRO A 384 -8.36 -29.03 8.95
C PRO A 384 -9.16 -28.51 10.15
N PRO A 385 -10.45 -28.17 9.98
CA PRO A 385 -11.28 -27.73 11.09
C PRO A 385 -11.35 -28.85 12.13
N LEU A 386 -10.91 -28.56 13.35
CA LEU A 386 -11.13 -29.42 14.51
C LEU A 386 -12.65 -29.60 14.68
N SER A 387 -13.10 -30.85 14.81
CA SER A 387 -14.52 -31.18 14.85
C SER A 387 -15.20 -30.52 16.07
N TYR A 388 -16.34 -29.88 15.83
CA TYR A 388 -17.19 -29.19 16.82
C TYR A 388 -17.78 -30.10 17.92
N ALA A 389 -17.40 -31.38 17.97
CA ALA A 389 -17.95 -32.33 18.94
C ALA A 389 -17.28 -32.27 20.33
N LEU A 390 -16.07 -31.73 20.47
CA LEU A 390 -15.34 -31.69 21.76
C LEU A 390 -15.52 -30.39 22.56
N LEU A 391 -16.04 -29.32 21.93
CA LEU A 391 -16.28 -28.02 22.57
C LEU A 391 -17.62 -27.95 23.31
N ARG A 392 -18.56 -28.86 22.99
CA ARG A 392 -19.89 -28.87 23.62
C ARG A 392 -19.87 -29.55 24.99
N ASP A 393 -19.12 -30.64 25.12
CA ASP A 393 -19.04 -31.41 26.38
C ASP A 393 -18.22 -30.70 27.47
N LEU A 394 -17.36 -29.72 27.10
CA LEU A 394 -16.64 -28.87 28.05
C LEU A 394 -17.44 -27.65 28.52
N CYS A 395 -18.41 -27.17 27.74
CA CYS A 395 -19.26 -26.04 28.12
C CYS A 395 -20.39 -26.42 29.09
N ASP A 396 -20.95 -27.63 28.98
CA ASP A 396 -22.05 -28.06 29.84
C ASP A 396 -21.59 -28.44 31.28
N ALA A 397 -20.30 -28.71 31.48
CA ALA A 397 -19.74 -29.00 32.81
C ALA A 397 -19.32 -27.75 33.62
N LEU A 398 -19.21 -26.58 32.98
CA LEU A 398 -18.69 -25.35 33.61
C LEU A 398 -19.77 -24.30 33.99
N LEU A 399 -21.04 -24.55 33.65
CA LEU A 399 -22.14 -23.60 33.89
C LEU A 399 -22.89 -23.79 35.22
N SER A 400 -22.42 -24.65 36.13
CA SER A 400 -23.09 -24.89 37.42
C SER A 400 -22.39 -24.30 38.66
N ILE A 401 -21.24 -23.62 38.53
CA ILE A 401 -20.51 -23.13 39.71
C ILE A 401 -19.92 -21.73 39.46
N LEU A 402 -20.42 -20.77 40.25
CA LEU A 402 -19.89 -19.45 40.59
C LEU A 402 -20.20 -18.23 39.68
N SER A 403 -20.91 -17.30 40.32
CA SER A 403 -21.01 -15.87 40.03
C SER A 403 -19.66 -15.16 40.14
N CYS A 404 -19.23 -14.49 39.06
CA CYS A 404 -18.47 -13.23 38.98
C CYS A 404 -17.88 -13.08 37.56
N ALA A 405 -17.64 -11.84 37.15
CA ALA A 405 -17.26 -11.42 35.80
C ALA A 405 -16.20 -12.28 35.09
N PHE A 406 -16.41 -12.61 33.81
CA PHE A 406 -15.38 -12.74 32.77
C PHE A 406 -16.09 -12.98 31.43
N VAL A 407 -15.81 -12.17 30.40
CA VAL A 407 -16.03 -12.59 29.01
C VAL A 407 -14.71 -12.42 28.29
N CYS A 408 -14.03 -13.55 28.18
CA CYS A 408 -12.90 -13.80 27.32
C CYS A 408 -13.47 -14.37 26.01
N ILE A 409 -13.17 -13.76 24.86
CA ILE A 409 -13.36 -14.40 23.56
C ILE A 409 -12.07 -14.17 22.76
N HIS A 410 -11.31 -15.26 22.62
CA HIS A 410 -10.19 -15.39 21.70
C HIS A 410 -10.73 -15.67 20.30
N ASP A 411 -10.16 -15.03 19.28
CA ASP A 411 -10.10 -15.62 17.94
C ASP A 411 -8.83 -15.19 17.17
N VAL A 412 -8.53 -16.03 16.20
CA VAL A 412 -7.26 -16.45 15.63
C VAL A 412 -6.86 -15.58 14.44
N GLN A 413 -5.70 -14.92 14.55
CA GLN A 413 -4.71 -14.62 13.49
C GLN A 413 -3.94 -13.35 13.88
N GLY A 414 -2.75 -13.57 14.44
CA GLY A 414 -1.87 -12.52 14.94
C GLY A 414 -1.42 -11.54 13.86
N SER A 415 -1.66 -10.24 14.12
CA SER A 415 -0.84 -9.09 13.72
C SER A 415 -1.46 -7.81 14.30
N PHE A 416 -0.70 -7.03 15.08
CA PHE A 416 -1.12 -5.73 15.62
C PHE A 416 -0.35 -4.59 14.92
N PHE A 417 -1.05 -3.50 14.57
CA PHE A 417 -0.45 -2.24 14.10
C PHE A 417 -1.07 -1.07 14.87
N PHE A 418 -0.22 -0.19 15.41
CA PHE A 418 -0.63 1.09 16.00
C PHE A 418 -0.22 2.24 15.06
N SER A 419 -1.11 3.21 14.84
CA SER A 419 -0.77 4.50 14.21
C SER A 419 -1.44 5.66 14.95
N VAL A 420 -0.69 6.73 15.19
CA VAL A 420 -1.15 8.00 15.76
C VAL A 420 -1.60 8.93 14.62
N LEU A 421 -2.83 9.45 14.68
CA LEU A 421 -3.32 10.51 13.79
C LEU A 421 -3.35 11.86 14.53
N PRO A 422 -3.17 13.00 13.83
CA PRO A 422 -3.25 14.32 14.44
C PRO A 422 -4.70 14.74 14.68
N LEU A 423 -4.91 15.43 15.80
CA LEU A 423 -6.19 15.94 16.30
C LEU A 423 -6.90 16.88 15.30
N GLY A 424 -8.20 16.65 15.09
CA GLY A 424 -9.09 17.57 14.39
C GLY A 424 -10.57 17.16 14.45
N THR A 425 -11.25 17.64 15.50
CA THR A 425 -12.71 17.87 15.59
C THR A 425 -13.63 16.67 15.91
N LEU A 426 -14.19 16.70 17.11
CA LEU A 426 -15.31 15.88 17.59
C LEU A 426 -16.56 16.02 16.71
N VAL A 427 -17.20 14.91 16.34
CA VAL A 427 -18.66 14.74 16.41
C VAL A 427 -19.00 13.29 16.78
N TYR A 428 -19.71 13.13 17.89
CA TYR A 428 -20.38 11.91 18.37
C TYR A 428 -21.36 11.36 17.34
N TRP A 429 -21.39 10.06 17.09
CA TRP A 429 -22.65 9.29 16.94
C TRP A 429 -22.42 7.83 17.33
N ALA A 430 -22.98 7.45 18.47
CA ALA A 430 -23.14 6.07 18.88
C ALA A 430 -24.24 5.41 18.04
N LYS A 431 -24.00 4.21 17.51
CA LYS A 431 -25.08 3.32 17.12
C LYS A 431 -24.84 1.95 17.72
N LEU A 432 -25.57 1.70 18.80
CA LEU A 432 -25.72 0.43 19.48
C LEU A 432 -26.28 -0.63 18.51
N ALA A 433 -25.83 -1.85 18.77
CA ALA A 433 -26.14 -3.09 18.08
C ALA A 433 -27.64 -3.41 18.00
N SER A 434 -28.02 -4.18 16.98
CA SER A 434 -29.15 -5.10 17.09
C SER A 434 -28.87 -6.38 16.30
N LEU A 435 -28.65 -7.47 17.02
CA LEU A 435 -28.98 -8.83 16.59
C LEU A 435 -29.73 -9.47 17.75
N THR A 436 -31.02 -9.77 17.57
CA THR A 436 -31.60 -11.12 17.75
C THR A 436 -33.12 -11.15 17.50
N SER A 437 -33.48 -11.97 16.50
CA SER A 437 -34.63 -12.88 16.38
C SER A 437 -36.04 -12.54 16.91
N ALA A 438 -36.98 -12.56 15.96
CA ALA A 438 -38.22 -13.38 15.90
C ALA A 438 -39.29 -13.30 17.02
N SER A 439 -40.46 -12.79 16.59
CA SER A 439 -41.84 -13.15 16.94
C SER A 439 -42.21 -13.49 18.38
N LEU A 440 -43.03 -12.63 19.00
CA LEU A 440 -44.27 -13.00 19.71
C LEU A 440 -45.12 -11.74 19.95
N ARG A 441 -46.42 -11.97 20.10
CA ARG A 441 -47.54 -11.03 19.95
C ARG A 441 -47.78 -10.08 21.14
N THR A 442 -48.66 -9.11 20.85
CA THR A 442 -49.67 -8.43 21.69
C THR A 442 -49.27 -7.29 22.63
N ASP A 443 -49.78 -6.10 22.27
CA ASP A 443 -50.49 -5.09 23.06
C ASP A 443 -50.01 -4.73 24.48
N TRP A 444 -49.73 -3.44 24.72
CA TRP A 444 -50.48 -2.54 25.63
C TRP A 444 -49.71 -1.23 25.92
N VAL A 445 -50.30 -0.11 25.47
CA VAL A 445 -50.52 1.18 26.17
C VAL A 445 -49.36 2.08 26.66
N GLN A 446 -49.31 3.26 26.01
CA GLN A 446 -49.14 4.65 26.51
C GLN A 446 -48.63 4.91 27.96
N SER A 447 -47.68 5.86 28.12
CA SER A 447 -48.01 7.26 28.51
C SER A 447 -46.79 8.13 28.94
N ARG A 448 -46.90 9.44 28.61
CA ARG A 448 -46.24 10.67 29.16
C ARG A 448 -44.73 10.86 28.93
N ILE A 449 -44.28 11.72 28.01
CA ILE A 449 -44.25 13.22 27.96
C ILE A 449 -43.50 13.87 29.14
N GLY A 450 -42.40 14.57 28.80
CA GLY A 450 -41.72 15.56 29.62
C GLY A 450 -40.54 16.22 28.89
N PHE A 451 -40.82 17.12 27.95
CA PHE A 451 -39.84 18.04 27.35
C PHE A 451 -39.47 19.13 28.37
N LEU A 452 -38.17 19.37 28.58
CA LEU A 452 -37.64 20.56 29.23
C LEU A 452 -36.49 21.11 28.38
N THR A 453 -36.78 22.21 27.68
CA THR A 453 -35.82 23.09 27.03
C THR A 453 -35.17 23.99 28.09
N CYS A 454 -33.85 24.11 28.09
CA CYS A 454 -33.16 25.19 28.80
C CYS A 454 -32.16 25.87 27.86
N SER A 455 -32.35 27.17 27.68
CA SER A 455 -31.49 28.11 26.96
C SER A 455 -30.64 28.86 27.98
N SER A 456 -29.36 29.07 27.68
CA SER A 456 -28.48 30.05 28.36
C SER A 456 -27.24 30.22 27.45
N HIS A 457 -27.10 31.30 26.67
CA HIS A 457 -26.50 32.58 27.09
C HIS A 457 -25.34 32.41 28.08
N ILE A 458 -24.10 32.59 27.60
CA ILE A 458 -22.99 33.15 28.38
C ILE A 458 -22.16 34.07 27.48
N SER A 459 -21.92 35.24 28.05
CA SER A 459 -21.34 36.46 27.55
C SER A 459 -19.80 36.47 27.60
N LYS A 460 -19.22 37.24 26.67
CA LYS A 460 -17.85 37.77 26.71
C LYS A 460 -17.59 38.56 28.00
N VAL A 461 -16.42 38.39 28.62
CA VAL A 461 -15.64 39.48 29.25
C VAL A 461 -14.14 39.16 29.18
N SER A 462 -13.39 40.16 28.68
CA SER A 462 -11.94 40.48 28.75
C SER A 462 -10.89 39.44 28.40
#